data_AF-A0A520J9A4-F1
#
_entry.id   AF-A0A520J9A4-F1
#
_cell.length_a   1.000
_cell.length_b   1.000
_cell.length_c   1.000
_cell.angle_alpha   90.00
_cell.angle_beta   90.00
_cell.angle_gamma   90.00
#
_symmetry.space_group_name_H-M   'P 1'
#
loop_
_entity.id
_entity.type
_entity.pdbx_description
1 polymer ?
#
loop_
_entity_poly.entity_id
_entity_poly.type
_entity_poly.pdbx_seq_one_letter_code
_entity_poly.pdbx_strand_id
1 'polypeptide(L)'
;MFGGLPVRGSIADARAAGFTDCVQPDWDSLRCRRHKVIFQGAGPYEAAVDLVGHDGSGGFDQLILWHGQDQYAVYKITDVLDRQGWKNCSTGDGERGDQIVYSHAGVSVRMSMDLSYWGKRRLRVLPASNTRERRC
;
A
#
# COMPACT_ATOMS: atom_id res chain seq x y z
N MET A 1 2.52 8.20 9.30
CA MET A 1 2.11 6.85 9.75
C MET A 1 0.63 6.68 9.46
N PHE A 2 0.19 5.47 9.14
CA PHE A 2 -1.22 5.11 9.07
C PHE A 2 -1.39 3.62 9.38
N GLY A 3 -2.39 3.25 10.19
CA GLY A 3 -2.57 1.86 10.63
C GLY A 3 -1.36 1.27 11.35
N GLY A 4 -0.58 2.10 12.06
CA GLY A 4 0.66 1.68 12.73
C GLY A 4 1.87 1.47 11.82
N LEU A 5 1.77 1.80 10.53
CA LEU A 5 2.83 1.59 9.54
C LEU A 5 3.27 2.90 8.89
N PRO A 6 4.54 3.02 8.48
CA PRO A 6 5.00 4.18 7.75
C PRO A 6 4.49 4.10 6.30
N VAL A 7 3.99 5.24 5.82
CA VAL A 7 3.47 5.38 4.45
C VAL A 7 4.47 6.15 3.58
N ARG A 8 5.29 6.99 4.22
CA ARG A 8 6.41 7.70 3.62
C ARG A 8 7.53 7.81 4.64
N GLY A 9 8.78 7.88 4.18
CA GLY A 9 9.93 8.03 5.05
C GLY A 9 11.23 7.61 4.39
N SER A 10 12.27 7.51 5.22
CA SER A 10 13.60 7.04 4.88
C SER A 10 13.76 5.53 5.09
N ILE A 11 14.87 4.96 4.64
CA ILE A 11 15.24 3.57 4.97
C ILE A 11 15.34 3.33 6.48
N ALA A 12 15.74 4.34 7.27
CA ALA A 12 15.80 4.23 8.72
C ALA A 12 14.40 4.07 9.32
N ASP A 13 13.42 4.85 8.83
CA ASP A 13 12.02 4.74 9.25
C ASP A 13 11.43 3.37 8.90
N ALA A 14 11.74 2.86 7.70
CA ALA A 14 11.32 1.53 7.26
C ALA A 14 11.89 0.43 8.18
N ARG A 15 13.19 0.48 8.48
CA ARG A 15 13.85 -0.49 9.36
C ARG A 15 13.33 -0.42 10.79
N ALA A 16 13.14 0.78 11.34
CA ALA A 16 12.55 0.99 12.66
C ALA A 16 11.13 0.42 12.74
N ALA A 17 10.38 0.46 11.63
CA ALA A 17 9.06 -0.14 11.52
C ALA A 17 9.07 -1.65 11.19
N GLY A 18 10.24 -2.30 11.13
CA GLY A 18 10.40 -3.75 10.94
C GLY A 18 10.42 -4.21 9.48
N PHE A 19 10.63 -3.30 8.52
CA PHE A 19 10.85 -3.66 7.11
C PHE A 19 12.32 -4.00 6.89
N THR A 20 12.70 -5.23 7.23
CA THR A 20 14.10 -5.68 7.25
C THR A 20 14.44 -6.70 6.16
N ASP A 21 13.44 -7.34 5.54
CA ASP A 21 13.65 -8.23 4.40
C ASP A 21 13.74 -7.40 3.11
N CYS A 22 14.95 -6.94 2.79
CA CYS A 22 15.20 -6.07 1.65
C CYS A 22 15.76 -6.85 0.45
N VAL A 23 15.13 -6.67 -0.70
CA VAL A 23 15.56 -7.22 -1.99
C VAL A 23 15.65 -6.09 -3.01
N GLN A 24 16.59 -6.22 -3.94
CA GLN A 24 16.77 -5.26 -5.02
C GLN A 24 16.13 -5.81 -6.30
N PRO A 25 14.88 -5.41 -6.64
CA PRO A 25 14.21 -5.89 -7.85
C PRO A 25 14.81 -5.31 -9.13
N ASP A 26 15.37 -4.09 -9.06
CA ASP A 26 16.02 -3.38 -10.17
C ASP A 26 17.09 -2.40 -9.63
N TRP A 27 17.82 -1.73 -10.52
CA TRP A 27 18.90 -0.80 -10.10
C TRP A 27 18.37 0.48 -9.43
N ASP A 28 17.13 0.86 -9.73
CA ASP A 28 16.55 2.14 -9.31
C ASP A 28 15.68 2.00 -8.06
N SER A 29 15.54 0.79 -7.51
CA SER A 29 14.73 0.57 -6.32
C SER A 29 15.24 -0.51 -5.38
N LEU A 30 14.97 -0.28 -4.10
CA LEU A 30 15.15 -1.25 -3.02
C LEU A 30 13.77 -1.55 -2.41
N ARG A 31 13.33 -2.80 -2.46
CA ARG A 31 12.07 -3.22 -1.84
C ARG A 31 12.36 -3.83 -0.47
N CYS A 32 11.93 -3.20 0.60
CA CYS A 32 11.99 -3.76 1.95
C CYS A 32 10.62 -4.26 2.38
N ARG A 33 10.57 -5.46 2.97
CA ARG A 33 9.34 -6.17 3.34
C ARG A 33 9.25 -6.38 4.84
N ARG A 34 8.01 -6.45 5.30
CA ARG A 34 7.63 -6.89 6.64
C ARG A 34 6.51 -7.92 6.52
N HIS A 35 6.71 -9.06 7.15
CA HIS A 35 5.75 -10.18 7.10
C HIS A 35 4.75 -10.11 8.26
N LYS A 36 3.62 -10.79 8.09
CA LYS A 36 2.59 -11.00 9.13
C LYS A 36 2.06 -9.71 9.76
N VAL A 37 1.87 -8.69 8.95
CA VAL A 37 1.41 -7.37 9.38
C VAL A 37 -0.10 -7.37 9.62
N ILE A 38 -0.53 -6.81 10.75
CA ILE A 38 -1.93 -6.45 10.99
C ILE A 38 -2.12 -4.99 10.59
N PHE A 39 -3.10 -4.72 9.74
CA PHE A 39 -3.43 -3.38 9.26
C PHE A 39 -4.92 -3.12 9.45
N GLN A 40 -5.26 -2.04 10.16
CA GLN A 40 -6.66 -1.68 10.48
C GLN A 40 -7.44 -2.85 11.15
N GLY A 41 -6.76 -3.67 11.95
CA GLY A 41 -7.36 -4.83 12.61
C GLY A 41 -7.53 -6.08 11.74
N ALA A 42 -7.15 -6.03 10.46
CA ALA A 42 -7.18 -7.15 9.53
C ALA A 42 -5.78 -7.70 9.23
N GLY A 43 -5.68 -8.98 8.87
CA GLY A 43 -4.41 -9.63 8.52
C GLY A 43 -4.39 -11.11 8.95
N PRO A 44 -3.22 -11.76 8.92
CA PRO A 44 -1.89 -11.21 8.59
C PRO A 44 -1.70 -10.91 7.09
N TYR A 45 -1.03 -9.81 6.78
CA TYR A 45 -0.62 -9.43 5.42
C TYR A 45 0.91 -9.45 5.26
N GLU A 46 1.33 -9.56 4.01
CA GLU A 46 2.64 -9.11 3.57
C GLU A 46 2.60 -7.60 3.34
N ALA A 47 3.65 -6.91 3.78
CA ALA A 47 3.82 -5.49 3.57
C ALA A 47 5.16 -5.20 2.87
N ALA A 48 5.19 -4.19 2.00
CA ALA A 48 6.42 -3.69 1.40
C ALA A 48 6.44 -2.17 1.28
N VAL A 49 7.64 -1.61 1.33
CA VAL A 49 7.94 -0.26 0.91
C VAL A 49 8.99 -0.33 -0.21
N ASP A 50 8.76 0.45 -1.26
CA ASP A 50 9.69 0.56 -2.38
C ASP A 50 10.45 1.88 -2.24
N LEU A 51 11.73 1.78 -1.92
CA LEU A 51 12.62 2.92 -1.77
C LEU A 51 13.26 3.27 -3.11
N VAL A 52 13.45 4.55 -3.36
CA VAL A 52 14.15 5.07 -4.54
C VAL A 52 15.66 4.90 -4.37
N GLY A 53 16.30 4.37 -5.42
CA GLY A 53 17.72 4.04 -5.48
C GLY A 53 18.04 2.66 -4.90
N HIS A 54 19.10 2.03 -5.41
CA HIS A 54 19.57 0.71 -4.96
C HIS A 54 19.88 0.60 -3.46
N ASP A 55 20.20 1.72 -2.80
CA ASP A 55 20.56 1.82 -1.39
C ASP A 55 19.40 2.38 -0.53
N GLY A 56 18.28 2.71 -1.17
CA GLY A 56 17.11 3.30 -0.55
C GLY A 56 17.30 4.74 -0.05
N SER A 57 18.36 5.43 -0.48
CA SER A 57 18.68 6.81 -0.07
C SER A 57 17.61 7.83 -0.46
N GLY A 58 16.87 7.56 -1.54
CA GLY A 58 15.76 8.41 -1.98
C GLY A 58 14.46 8.25 -1.18
N GLY A 59 14.42 7.33 -0.21
CA GLY A 59 13.25 7.08 0.63
C GLY A 59 12.06 6.48 -0.13
N PHE A 60 10.92 6.39 0.55
CA PHE A 60 9.68 5.85 0.00
C PHE A 60 8.50 6.77 0.30
N ASP A 61 7.46 6.66 -0.51
CA ASP A 61 6.23 7.44 -0.45
C ASP A 61 4.97 6.58 -0.67
N GLN A 62 5.12 5.26 -0.52
CA GLN A 62 4.07 4.28 -0.68
C GLN A 62 4.30 3.08 0.25
N LEU A 63 3.21 2.60 0.86
CA LEU A 63 3.14 1.30 1.52
C LEU A 63 2.27 0.36 0.67
N ILE A 64 2.73 -0.87 0.45
CA ILE A 64 2.03 -1.90 -0.32
C ILE A 64 1.67 -3.04 0.64
N LEU A 65 0.43 -3.50 0.59
CA LEU A 65 -0.10 -4.63 1.36
C LEU A 65 -0.70 -5.66 0.40
N TRP A 66 -0.44 -6.94 0.65
CA TRP A 66 -1.10 -8.04 -0.05
C TRP A 66 -1.16 -9.27 0.85
N HIS A 67 -1.98 -10.26 0.50
CA HIS A 67 -1.91 -11.56 1.12
C HIS A 67 -1.21 -12.55 0.19
N GLY A 68 -0.36 -13.41 0.76
CA GLY A 68 0.49 -14.31 -0.02
C GLY A 68 -0.28 -15.32 -0.87
N GLN A 69 -1.45 -15.74 -0.41
CA GLN A 69 -2.22 -16.88 -0.94
C GLN A 69 -3.72 -16.59 -1.21
N ASP A 70 -4.24 -15.45 -0.76
CA ASP A 70 -5.68 -15.15 -0.79
C ASP A 70 -5.90 -13.71 -1.27
N GLN A 71 -6.23 -13.57 -2.54
CA GLN A 71 -6.43 -12.27 -3.16
C GLN A 71 -7.67 -11.51 -2.65
N TYR A 72 -8.56 -12.18 -1.91
CA TYR A 72 -9.75 -11.56 -1.33
C TYR A 72 -9.52 -11.07 0.10
N ALA A 73 -8.45 -11.51 0.77
CA ALA A 73 -8.15 -11.08 2.14
C ALA A 73 -8.03 -9.55 2.29
N VAL A 74 -7.64 -8.82 1.24
CA VAL A 74 -7.55 -7.36 1.26
C VAL A 74 -8.92 -6.66 1.33
N TYR A 75 -10.01 -7.31 0.93
CA TYR A 75 -11.37 -6.73 1.09
C TYR A 75 -11.77 -6.59 2.57
N LYS A 76 -11.16 -7.36 3.48
CA LYS A 76 -11.36 -7.13 4.92
C LYS A 76 -10.91 -5.73 5.36
N ILE A 77 -9.93 -5.14 4.66
CA ILE A 77 -9.53 -3.76 4.90
C ILE A 77 -10.60 -2.81 4.35
N THR A 78 -11.12 -3.05 3.14
CA THR A 78 -12.13 -2.18 2.54
C THR A 78 -13.42 -2.16 3.35
N ASP A 79 -13.84 -3.29 3.93
CA ASP A 79 -14.98 -3.36 4.86
C ASP A 79 -14.78 -2.45 6.09
N VAL A 80 -13.55 -2.36 6.61
CA VAL A 80 -13.22 -1.46 7.72
C VAL A 80 -13.28 0.00 7.28
N LEU A 81 -12.76 0.31 6.09
CA LEU A 81 -12.81 1.67 5.54
C LEU A 81 -14.25 2.14 5.32
N ASP A 82 -15.11 1.29 4.76
CA ASP A 82 -16.52 1.61 4.53
C ASP A 82 -17.25 1.88 5.85
N ARG A 83 -17.02 1.04 6.88
CA ARG A 83 -17.57 1.27 8.24
C ARG A 83 -17.06 2.55 8.89
N GLN A 84 -15.87 3.00 8.53
CA GLN A 84 -15.27 4.25 9.00
C GLN A 84 -15.68 5.47 8.15
N GLY A 85 -16.57 5.31 7.17
CA GLY A 85 -17.09 6.42 6.37
C GLY A 85 -16.14 6.90 5.26
N TRP A 86 -15.14 6.10 4.89
CA TRP A 86 -14.31 6.39 3.72
C TRP A 86 -15.19 6.42 2.46
N LYS A 87 -14.86 7.31 1.55
CA LYS A 87 -15.46 7.38 0.22
C LYS A 87 -14.60 6.57 -0.72
N ASN A 88 -15.25 5.89 -1.66
CA ASN A 88 -14.57 5.12 -2.69
C ASN A 88 -15.07 5.51 -4.07
N CYS A 89 -14.21 5.30 -5.06
CA CYS A 89 -14.50 5.46 -6.48
C CYS A 89 -13.73 4.41 -7.27
N SER A 90 -14.31 3.93 -8.36
CA SER A 90 -13.59 3.09 -9.30
C SER A 90 -12.88 3.97 -10.33
N THR A 91 -11.61 3.67 -10.61
CA THR A 91 -10.83 4.35 -11.65
C THR A 91 -10.91 3.65 -13.00
N GLY A 92 -11.79 2.66 -13.14
CA GLY A 92 -11.92 1.81 -14.30
C GLY A 92 -13.02 2.21 -15.26
N ASP A 93 -12.74 2.04 -16.55
CA ASP A 93 -13.67 2.10 -17.68
C ASP A 93 -13.94 0.69 -18.27
N GLY A 94 -13.37 -0.36 -17.68
CA GLY A 94 -13.55 -1.76 -18.08
C GLY A 94 -12.34 -2.42 -18.74
N GLU A 95 -11.20 -1.71 -18.90
CA GLU A 95 -9.94 -2.29 -19.37
C GLU A 95 -8.87 -2.47 -18.27
N ARG A 96 -7.86 -3.29 -18.56
CA ARG A 96 -6.85 -3.80 -17.62
C ARG A 96 -6.28 -2.71 -16.69
N GLY A 97 -6.34 -2.96 -15.38
CA GLY A 97 -5.69 -2.12 -14.37
C GLY A 97 -6.65 -1.29 -13.52
N ASP A 98 -7.94 -1.60 -13.55
CA ASP A 98 -8.93 -0.98 -12.68
C ASP A 98 -8.52 -1.02 -11.21
N GLN A 99 -8.79 0.08 -10.51
CA GLN A 99 -8.55 0.22 -9.08
C GLN A 99 -9.80 0.79 -8.40
N ILE A 100 -9.97 0.48 -7.12
CA ILE A 100 -10.83 1.28 -6.25
C ILE A 100 -9.94 2.18 -5.42
N VAL A 101 -10.16 3.48 -5.52
CA VAL A 101 -9.48 4.48 -4.71
C VAL A 101 -10.36 4.86 -3.54
N TYR A 102 -9.81 4.82 -2.33
CA TYR A 102 -10.46 5.22 -1.09
C TYR A 102 -9.86 6.51 -0.54
N SER A 103 -10.71 7.45 -0.15
CA SER A 103 -10.33 8.73 0.46
C SER A 103 -11.24 9.05 1.66
N HIS A 104 -10.72 9.80 2.62
CA HIS A 104 -11.48 10.26 3.77
C HIS A 104 -11.11 11.70 4.11
N ALA A 105 -12.12 12.55 4.29
CA ALA A 105 -11.90 13.95 4.63
C ALA A 105 -11.14 14.06 5.96
N GLY A 106 -10.11 14.91 6.02
CA GLY A 106 -9.27 15.07 7.21
C GLY A 106 -8.21 13.97 7.42
N VAL A 107 -8.13 12.95 6.55
CA VAL A 107 -7.05 11.96 6.57
C VAL A 107 -6.05 12.26 5.46
N SER A 108 -4.76 12.30 5.81
CA SER A 108 -3.67 12.70 4.90
C SER A 108 -3.15 11.55 4.01
N VAL A 109 -3.87 10.44 3.95
CA VAL A 109 -3.57 9.30 3.08
C VAL A 109 -4.76 8.93 2.24
N ARG A 110 -4.48 8.33 1.09
CA ARG A 110 -5.43 7.67 0.22
C ARG A 110 -5.04 6.21 0.07
N MET A 111 -5.99 5.37 -0.28
CA MET A 111 -5.72 3.98 -0.61
C MET A 111 -6.13 3.69 -2.04
N SER A 112 -5.41 2.79 -2.70
CA SER A 112 -5.77 2.26 -4.00
C SER A 112 -5.67 0.74 -3.95
N MET A 113 -6.75 0.05 -4.31
CA MET A 113 -6.80 -1.41 -4.36
C MET A 113 -6.93 -1.86 -5.80
N ASP A 114 -6.05 -2.77 -6.23
CA ASP A 114 -6.13 -3.40 -7.55
C ASP A 114 -7.47 -4.18 -7.67
N LEU A 115 -8.24 -4.01 -8.75
CA LEU A 115 -9.46 -4.80 -9.01
C LEU A 115 -9.17 -6.06 -9.81
N SER A 116 -8.16 -6.03 -10.69
CA SER A 116 -7.82 -7.18 -11.52
C SER A 116 -7.28 -8.37 -10.71
N TYR A 117 -7.60 -9.59 -11.14
CA TYR A 117 -7.19 -10.84 -10.50
C TYR A 117 -5.89 -11.43 -11.07
N TRP A 118 -5.36 -10.83 -12.15
CA TRP A 118 -4.21 -11.33 -12.91
C TRP A 118 -2.86 -11.12 -12.21
N GLY A 119 -2.83 -10.33 -11.15
CA GLY A 119 -1.73 -10.25 -10.19
C GLY A 119 -2.26 -10.39 -8.77
N LYS A 120 -1.38 -10.69 -7.80
CA LYS A 120 -1.77 -10.65 -6.38
C LYS A 120 -2.45 -9.31 -6.12
N ARG A 121 -3.72 -9.32 -5.72
CA ARG A 121 -4.45 -8.11 -5.39
C ARG A 121 -3.73 -7.35 -4.28
N ARG A 122 -3.27 -6.14 -4.58
CA ARG A 122 -2.56 -5.28 -3.63
C ARG A 122 -3.43 -4.12 -3.22
N LEU A 123 -3.24 -3.71 -1.98
CA LEU A 123 -3.67 -2.42 -1.47
C LEU A 123 -2.42 -1.53 -1.36
N ARG A 124 -2.50 -0.34 -1.92
CA ARG A 124 -1.47 0.71 -1.82
C ARG A 124 -2.00 1.78 -0.91
N VAL A 125 -1.21 2.17 0.08
CA VAL A 125 -1.47 3.34 0.93
C VAL A 125 -0.47 4.40 0.52
N LEU A 126 -0.96 5.58 0.16
CA LEU A 126 -0.15 6.69 -0.32
C LEU A 126 -0.50 7.97 0.43
N PRO A 127 0.44 8.91 0.60
CA PRO A 127 0.11 10.28 0.99
C PRO A 127 -0.92 10.87 0.01
N ALA A 128 -1.87 11.65 0.50
CA ALA A 128 -2.87 12.29 -0.36
C ALA A 128 -2.23 13.20 -1.43
N SER A 129 -1.06 13.77 -1.13
CA SER A 129 -0.27 14.58 -2.07
C SER A 129 0.40 13.78 -3.19
N ASN A 130 0.51 12.45 -3.07
CA ASN A 130 1.19 11.60 -4.05
C ASN A 130 0.38 11.51 -5.35
N THR A 131 1.02 11.70 -6.51
CA THR A 131 0.42 11.71 -7.85
C THR A 131 0.66 10.43 -8.67
N ARG A 132 1.39 9.44 -8.13
CA ARG A 132 1.78 8.20 -8.86
C ARG A 132 0.60 7.32 -9.25
N GLU A 133 -0.39 7.19 -8.36
CA GLU A 133 -1.62 6.42 -8.63
C GLU A 133 -2.77 7.33 -9.05
N ARG A 134 -3.72 6.79 -9.82
CA ARG A 134 -4.94 7.48 -10.24
C ARG A 134 -5.68 8.08 -9.03
N ARG A 135 -6.40 9.17 -9.27
CA ARG A 135 -7.17 9.90 -8.25
C ARG A 135 -8.64 9.98 -8.64
N CYS A 136 -9.46 10.06 -7.60
CA CYS A 136 -10.71 10.76 -7.58
C CYS A 136 -10.61 11.75 -6.40
#